data_AF-A0A4Q2ZS63-F1
#
_entry.id   AF-A0A4Q2ZS63-F1
#
_cell.length_a   1.000
_cell.length_b   1.000
_cell.length_c   1.000
_cell.angle_alpha   90.00
_cell.angle_beta   90.00
_cell.angle_gamma   90.00
#
_symmetry.space_group_name_H-M   'P 1'
#
loop_
_entity.id
_entity.type
_entity.pdbx_description
1 polymer ?
#
loop_
_entity_poly.entity_id
_entity_poly.type
_entity_poly.pdbx_seq_one_letter_code
_entity_poly.pdbx_strand_id
1 'polypeptide(L)' 'GGKAAGSVSKKTDYVVVGENAGSKADKAEQLGVPILDEAGFVRLLEGGPDRL' A
#
# COMPACT_ATOMS: atom_id res chain seq x y z
N GLY A 1 13.13 -5.58 -6.21
CA GLY A 1 12.22 -5.31 -7.34
C GLY A 1 10.81 -5.59 -6.90
N GLY A 2 10.02 -4.54 -6.63
CA GLY A 2 8.62 -4.67 -6.23
C GLY A 2 7.72 -4.93 -7.44
N LYS A 3 6.75 -5.83 -7.31
CA LYS A 3 5.76 -6.10 -8.36
C LYS A 3 4.50 -5.31 -8.05
N ALA A 4 4.19 -4.32 -8.89
CA ALA A 4 2.93 -3.60 -8.80
C ALA A 4 1.78 -4.51 -9.26
N ALA A 5 0.83 -4.79 -8.36
CA ALA A 5 -0.40 -5.52 -8.68
C ALA A 5 -1.55 -4.52 -8.87
N GLY A 6 -2.33 -4.68 -9.94
CA GLY A 6 -3.50 -3.82 -10.22
C GLY A 6 -4.69 -4.05 -9.28
N SER A 7 -4.66 -5.12 -8.48
CA SER A 7 -5.71 -5.49 -7.53
C SER A 7 -5.15 -5.77 -6.14
N VAL A 8 -5.90 -5.34 -5.11
CA VAL A 8 -5.59 -5.68 -3.71
C VAL A 8 -6.03 -7.10 -3.43
N SER A 9 -5.11 -7.91 -2.92
CA SER A 9 -5.31 -9.33 -2.62
C SER A 9 -4.77 -9.65 -1.23
N LYS A 10 -5.10 -10.84 -0.68
CA LYS A 10 -4.54 -11.29 0.60
C LYS A 10 -3.01 -11.44 0.61
N LYS A 11 -2.36 -11.43 -0.55
CA LYS A 11 -0.89 -11.47 -0.68
C LYS A 11 -0.27 -10.08 -0.80
N THR A 12 -1.08 -9.04 -0.69
CA THR A 12 -0.61 -7.66 -0.79
C THR A 12 -0.09 -7.23 0.58
N ASP A 13 1.18 -6.85 0.65
CA ASP A 13 1.81 -6.41 1.90
C ASP A 13 1.44 -4.96 2.24
N TYR A 14 1.37 -4.08 1.22
CA TYR A 14 1.05 -2.67 1.38
C TYR A 14 0.21 -2.15 0.21
N VAL A 15 -0.72 -1.25 0.51
CA VAL A 15 -1.50 -0.53 -0.51
C VAL A 15 -1.20 0.95 -0.38
N VAL A 16 -0.65 1.55 -1.43
CA VAL A 16 -0.42 3.00 -1.48
C VAL A 16 -1.66 3.68 -2.04
N VAL A 17 -2.20 4.63 -1.31
CA VAL A 17 -3.32 5.47 -1.75
C VAL A 17 -2.94 6.94 -1.72
N GLY A 18 -3.33 7.68 -2.76
CA GLY A 18 -3.26 9.14 -2.78
C GLY A 18 -4.56 9.78 -2.31
N GLU A 19 -4.72 11.09 -2.53
CA GLU A 19 -5.90 11.88 -2.13
C GLU A 19 -7.26 11.31 -2.55
N ASN A 20 -7.31 10.46 -3.57
CA ASN A 20 -8.52 9.73 -3.98
C ASN A 20 -8.35 8.23 -3.77
N ALA A 21 -8.36 7.81 -2.51
CA ALA A 21 -8.09 6.43 -2.10
C ALA A 21 -9.04 5.39 -2.72
N GLY A 22 -10.27 5.81 -3.05
CA GLY A 22 -11.24 5.09 -3.88
C GLY A 22 -11.46 3.63 -3.47
N SER A 23 -11.87 2.79 -4.43
CA SER A 23 -12.19 1.37 -4.21
C SER A 23 -10.99 0.49 -3.80
N LYS A 24 -9.78 1.05 -3.76
CA LYS A 24 -8.56 0.35 -3.33
C LYS A 24 -8.35 0.44 -1.82
N ALA A 25 -8.63 1.59 -1.21
CA ALA A 25 -8.63 1.73 0.25
C ALA A 25 -9.68 0.82 0.87
N ASP A 26 -10.93 0.87 0.39
CA ASP A 26 -12.01 0.04 0.90
C ASP A 26 -11.65 -1.45 0.87
N LYS A 27 -11.00 -1.89 -0.21
CA LYS A 27 -10.60 -3.29 -0.37
C LYS A 27 -9.40 -3.66 0.51
N ALA A 28 -8.49 -2.72 0.75
CA ALA A 28 -7.37 -2.92 1.66
C ALA A 28 -7.86 -3.00 3.12
N GLU A 29 -8.77 -2.11 3.54
CA GLU A 29 -9.40 -2.17 4.86
C GLU A 29 -10.16 -3.48 5.08
N GLN A 30 -10.97 -3.90 4.09
CA GLN A 30 -11.71 -5.18 4.16
C GLN A 30 -10.81 -6.40 4.29
N LEU A 31 -9.61 -6.35 3.69
CA LEU A 31 -8.64 -7.43 3.73
C LEU A 31 -7.65 -7.31 4.90
N GLY A 32 -7.71 -6.22 5.68
CA GLY A 32 -6.77 -5.93 6.76
C GLY A 32 -5.35 -5.67 6.25
N VAL A 33 -5.19 -5.18 5.03
CA VAL A 33 -3.90 -4.85 4.43
C VAL A 33 -3.51 -3.42 4.83
N PRO A 34 -2.28 -3.19 5.33
CA PRO A 34 -1.78 -1.85 5.66
C PRO A 34 -1.87 -0.89 4.48
N ILE A 35 -2.44 0.28 4.73
CA ILE A 35 -2.56 1.36 3.76
C ILE A 35 -1.45 2.39 4.05
N LEU A 36 -0.68 2.72 3.02
CA LEU A 36 0.32 3.76 3.03
C LEU A 36 -0.18 4.96 2.24
N ASP A 37 0.16 6.15 2.71
CA ASP A 37 0.04 7.38 1.94
C ASP A 37 1.30 7.60 1.10
N GLU A 38 1.34 8.71 0.36
CA GLU A 38 2.48 9.06 -0.48
C GLU A 38 3.77 9.21 0.35
N ALA A 39 3.69 9.79 1.54
CA ALA A 39 4.82 9.93 2.45
C ALA A 39 5.36 8.58 2.96
N GLY A 40 4.46 7.67 3.36
CA GLY A 40 4.81 6.31 3.77
C GLY A 40 5.41 5.50 2.63
N PHE A 41 4.92 5.69 1.41
CA PHE A 41 5.51 5.05 0.24
C PHE A 41 6.91 5.57 -0.08
N VAL A 42 7.15 6.88 0.03
CA VAL A 42 8.50 7.45 -0.13
C VAL A 42 9.45 6.84 0.91
N ARG A 43 9.03 6.74 2.17
CA ARG A 43 9.84 6.09 3.24
C ARG A 43 10.15 4.62 2.93
N LEU A 44 9.17 3.89 2.40
CA LEU A 44 9.37 2.50 1.96
C LEU A 44 10.40 2.40 0.82
N LEU A 45 10.38 3.34 -0.12
CA LEU A 45 11.33 3.37 -1.23
C LEU A 45 12.75 3.77 -0.78
N GLU A 46 12.87 4.72 0.14
CA GLU A 46 14.15 5.21 0.64
C GLU A 46 14.83 4.24 1.63
N GLY A 47 14.04 3.63 2.52
CA GLY A 47 14.53 2.87 3.66
C GLY A 47 14.22 1.38 3.65
N GLY A 48 13.35 0.92 2.76
CA GLY A 48 12.82 -0.44 2.79
C GLY A 48 11.75 -0.65 3.87
N PRO A 49 11.11 -1.84 3.92
CA PRO A 49 10.02 -2.16 4.84
C PRO A 49 10.44 -2.15 6.32
N ASP A 50 11.74 -2.26 6.62
CA ASP A 50 12.26 -2.24 8.00
C ASP A 50 12.22 -0.85 8.66
N ARG A 51 11.83 0.20 7.91
CA ARG A 51 11.78 1.60 8.36
C ARG A 51 10.38 2.24 8.38
N LEU A 52 9.32 1.45 8.13
CA LEU A 52 7.92 1.84 8.34
C LEU A 52 7.51 1.59 9.79
#